data_AF-K1GJ24-F1
#
_entry.id   AF-K1GJ24-F1
#
_cell.length_a   1.000
_cell.length_b   1.000
_cell.length_c   1.000
_cell.angle_alpha   90.00
_cell.angle_beta   90.00
_cell.angle_gamma   90.00
#
_symmetry.space_group_name_H-M   'P 1'
#
loop_
_entity.id
_entity.type
_entity.pdbx_description
1 polymer ?
#
loop_
_entity_poly.entity_id
_entity_poly.type
_entity_poly.pdbx_seq_one_letter_code
_entity_poly.pdbx_strand_id
1 'polypeptide(L)'
;MNNLLDNFGVNCFSEKNLKNRVPDYVFKKFLQIKNGKAELTLEIADTIANAIKMWALEKGATHYTHWFQPLTELTAEKHESFISINSDG
;
A
#
# COMPACT_ATOMS: atom_id res chain seq x y z
N MET A 1 7.70 29.39 5.44
CA MET A 1 6.33 29.11 5.90
C MET A 1 5.84 27.94 5.08
N ASN A 2 5.63 26.77 5.69
CA ASN A 2 5.05 25.64 4.98
C ASN A 2 3.56 25.91 4.77
N ASN A 3 3.11 25.92 3.52
CA ASN A 3 1.69 26.07 3.21
C ASN A 3 0.97 24.78 3.65
N LEU A 4 -0.26 24.89 4.17
CA LEU A 4 -1.09 23.74 4.53
C LEU A 4 -1.21 22.74 3.36
N LEU A 5 -1.27 23.28 2.13
CA LEU A 5 -1.34 22.49 0.91
C LEU A 5 -0.08 21.66 0.65
N ASP A 6 1.10 22.11 1.12
CA ASP A 6 2.37 21.41 0.89
C ASP A 6 2.44 20.11 1.69
N ASN A 7 1.72 20.03 2.82
CA ASN A 7 1.71 18.86 3.70
C ASN A 7 0.48 17.96 3.50
N PHE A 8 -0.52 18.40 2.74
CA PHE A 8 -1.73 17.62 2.52
C PHE A 8 -1.45 16.38 1.67
N GLY A 9 -1.83 15.20 2.15
CA GLY A 9 -1.73 13.94 1.40
C GLY A 9 -0.31 13.43 1.15
N VAL A 10 0.72 14.04 1.73
CA VAL A 10 2.14 13.65 1.49
C VAL A 10 2.45 12.22 1.93
N ASN A 11 1.67 11.69 2.88
CA ASN A 11 1.76 10.30 3.37
C ASN A 11 0.58 9.44 2.89
N CYS A 12 0.07 9.70 1.69
CA CYS A 12 -0.93 8.87 1.02
C CYS A 12 -0.34 8.24 -0.25
N PHE A 13 -0.35 6.91 -0.34
CA PHE A 13 0.09 6.20 -1.53
C PHE A 13 -0.97 6.34 -2.64
N SER A 14 -0.67 7.19 -3.63
CA SER A 14 -1.61 7.50 -4.72
C SER A 14 -1.39 6.65 -5.97
N GLU A 15 -2.35 6.67 -6.90
CA GLU A 15 -2.22 6.00 -8.21
C GLU A 15 -1.02 6.49 -9.02
N LYS A 16 -0.64 7.77 -8.87
CA LYS A 16 0.58 8.32 -9.49
C LYS A 16 1.83 7.64 -8.92
N ASN A 17 1.86 7.39 -7.60
CA ASN A 17 2.94 6.64 -6.98
C ASN A 17 2.98 5.21 -7.51
N LEU A 18 1.82 4.55 -7.62
CA LEU A 18 1.74 3.19 -8.17
C LEU A 18 2.28 3.12 -9.60
N LYS A 19 1.77 3.99 -10.49
CA LYS A 19 2.18 4.04 -11.90
C LYS A 19 3.68 4.19 -12.09
N ASN A 20 4.34 4.95 -11.21
CA ASN A 20 5.78 5.19 -11.30
C ASN A 20 6.63 4.06 -10.69
N ARG A 21 6.03 3.10 -10.00
CA ARG A 21 6.73 2.06 -9.21
C ARG A 21 6.49 0.63 -9.71
N VAL A 22 5.50 0.41 -10.58
CA VAL A 22 5.19 -0.92 -11.12
C VAL A 22 5.24 -0.93 -12.65
N PRO A 23 5.41 -2.11 -13.28
CA PRO A 23 5.32 -2.23 -14.73
C PRO A 23 3.95 -1.77 -15.28
N ASP A 24 3.96 -1.25 -16.51
CA ASP A 24 2.77 -0.75 -17.20
C ASP A 24 1.61 -1.75 -17.23
N TYR A 25 1.89 -3.04 -17.40
CA TYR A 25 0.87 -4.08 -17.43
C TYR A 25 0.17 -4.24 -16.08
N VAL A 26 0.92 -4.12 -14.97
CA VAL A 26 0.41 -4.19 -13.60
C VAL A 26 -0.48 -2.98 -13.32
N PHE A 27 -0.05 -1.78 -13.71
CA PHE A 27 -0.87 -0.58 -13.55
C PHE A 27 -2.17 -0.66 -14.36
N LYS A 28 -2.12 -1.12 -15.62
CA LYS A 28 -3.32 -1.34 -16.44
C LYS A 28 -4.25 -2.37 -15.81
N LYS A 29 -3.71 -3.47 -15.25
CA LYS A 29 -4.50 -4.48 -14.54
C LYS A 29 -5.13 -3.93 -13.27
N PHE A 30 -4.39 -3.16 -12.47
CA PHE A 30 -4.92 -2.46 -11.31
C PHE A 30 -6.13 -1.58 -11.67
N LEU A 31 -6.07 -0.83 -12.78
CA LEU A 31 -7.21 -0.02 -13.23
C LEU A 31 -8.43 -0.88 -13.64
N GLN A 32 -8.22 -2.06 -14.22
CA GLN A 32 -9.32 -2.99 -14.50
C GLN A 32 -9.95 -3.51 -13.20
N ILE A 33 -9.12 -3.91 -12.24
CA ILE A 33 -9.54 -4.42 -10.92
C ILE A 33 -10.32 -3.36 -10.15
N LYS A 34 -9.77 -2.14 -10.04
CA LYS A 34 -10.41 -1.01 -9.38
C LYS A 34 -11.79 -0.70 -9.94
N ASN A 35 -11.98 -0.86 -11.25
CA ASN A 35 -13.26 -0.62 -11.93
C ASN A 35 -14.18 -1.84 -11.96
N GLY A 36 -13.86 -2.93 -11.22
CA GLY A 36 -14.66 -4.15 -11.18
C GLY A 36 -14.67 -4.96 -12.47
N LYS A 37 -13.71 -4.74 -13.37
CA LYS A 37 -13.61 -5.41 -14.68
C LYS A 37 -12.71 -6.65 -14.66
N ALA A 38 -12.01 -6.88 -13.56
CA ALA A 38 -11.11 -8.02 -13.36
C ALA A 38 -10.95 -8.31 -11.87
N GLU A 39 -10.56 -9.53 -11.54
CA GLU A 39 -10.22 -9.92 -10.17
C GLU A 39 -8.73 -9.67 -9.86
N LEU A 40 -8.43 -9.45 -8.58
CA LEU A 40 -7.07 -9.31 -8.10
C LEU A 40 -6.40 -10.68 -8.00
N THR A 41 -5.50 -10.96 -8.92
CA THR A 41 -4.63 -12.15 -8.87
C THR A 41 -3.51 -11.97 -7.85
N LEU A 42 -3.02 -13.05 -7.25
CA LEU A 42 -1.90 -13.03 -6.30
C LEU A 42 -0.64 -12.34 -6.88
N GLU A 43 -0.26 -12.63 -8.13
CA GLU A 43 0.92 -12.02 -8.77
C GLU A 43 0.85 -10.48 -8.82
N ILE A 44 -0.32 -9.95 -9.22
CA ILE A 44 -0.58 -8.51 -9.25
C ILE A 44 -0.61 -7.95 -7.83
N ALA A 45 -1.21 -8.66 -6.88
CA ALA A 45 -1.26 -8.25 -5.48
C ALA A 45 0.14 -8.14 -4.88
N ASP A 46 1.00 -9.15 -5.09
CA ASP A 46 2.37 -9.18 -4.58
C ASP A 46 3.21 -8.03 -5.14
N THR A 47 3.06 -7.76 -6.44
CA THR A 47 3.78 -6.65 -7.09
C THR A 47 3.35 -5.30 -6.52
N ILE A 48 2.04 -5.09 -6.33
CA ILE A 48 1.50 -3.87 -5.73
C ILE A 48 1.92 -3.74 -4.26
N ALA A 49 1.85 -4.83 -3.50
CA ALA A 49 2.22 -4.86 -2.08
C ALA A 49 3.69 -4.50 -1.89
N ASN A 50 4.58 -5.03 -2.73
CA ASN A 50 6.00 -4.69 -2.69
C ASN A 50 6.22 -3.19 -3.00
N ALA A 51 5.52 -2.64 -4.00
CA ALA A 51 5.62 -1.21 -4.33
C ALA A 51 5.15 -0.31 -3.18
N ILE A 52 4.06 -0.68 -2.49
CA ILE A 52 3.54 0.03 -1.32
C ILE A 52 4.53 -0.08 -0.14
N LYS A 53 5.04 -1.29 0.13
CA LYS A 53 6.03 -1.54 1.19
C LYS A 53 7.27 -0.66 1.00
N MET A 54 7.85 -0.65 -0.20
CA MET A 54 9.04 0.15 -0.49
C MET A 54 8.78 1.66 -0.30
N TRP A 55 7.65 2.17 -0.79
CA TRP A 55 7.26 3.56 -0.58
C TRP A 55 7.08 3.90 0.91
N ALA A 56 6.50 2.99 1.69
CA ALA A 56 6.28 3.20 3.11
C ALA A 56 7.60 3.21 3.89
N LEU A 57 8.52 2.29 3.55
CA LEU A 57 9.86 2.22 4.12
C LEU A 57 10.69 3.48 3.82
N GLU A 58 10.62 4.02 2.59
CA GLU A 58 11.24 5.30 2.22
C GLU A 58 10.76 6.47 3.10
N LYS A 59 9.55 6.35 3.65
CA LYS A 59 8.93 7.33 4.56
C LYS A 59 9.13 6.99 6.04
N GLY A 60 9.92 5.97 6.37
CA GLY A 60 10.24 5.56 7.73
C GLY A 60 9.17 4.69 8.41
N ALA A 61 8.21 4.14 7.66
CA ALA A 61 7.25 3.19 8.23
C ALA A 61 7.94 1.86 8.57
N THR A 62 7.60 1.28 9.71
CA THR A 62 8.18 0.01 10.20
C THR A 62 7.16 -1.13 10.28
N HIS A 63 5.87 -0.80 10.27
CA HIS A 63 4.76 -1.73 10.43
C HIS A 63 3.69 -1.47 9.36
N TYR A 64 2.84 -2.47 9.14
CA TYR A 64 1.59 -2.35 8.40
C TYR A 64 0.43 -2.87 9.23
N THR A 65 -0.78 -2.48 8.85
CA THR A 65 -2.02 -2.94 9.48
C THR A 65 -3.13 -3.05 8.45
N HIS A 66 -4.07 -3.97 8.68
CA HIS A 66 -5.34 -3.98 7.98
C HIS A 66 -6.27 -3.02 8.71
N TRP A 67 -6.38 -1.79 8.21
CA TRP A 67 -7.26 -0.78 8.79
C TRP A 67 -8.70 -0.97 8.29
N PHE A 68 -9.62 -1.21 9.21
CA PHE A 68 -11.05 -1.31 8.92
C PHE A 68 -11.88 -0.89 10.14
N GLN A 69 -13.12 -0.46 9.92
CA GLN A 69 -14.06 -0.14 11.00
C GLN A 69 -14.99 -1.35 11.24
N PRO A 70 -14.85 -2.07 12.38
CA PRO A 70 -15.76 -3.16 12.69
C PRO A 70 -17.12 -2.63 13.18
N LEU A 71 -18.17 -3.44 13.00
CA LEU A 71 -19.54 -3.11 13.44
C LEU A 71 -19.74 -3.21 14.97
N THR A 72 -18.66 -3.36 15.74
CA THR A 72 -18.68 -3.57 17.19
C THR A 72 -18.46 -2.28 17.98
N GLU A 73 -18.49 -1.11 17.33
CA GLU A 73 -18.21 0.23 17.92
C GLU A 73 -16.83 0.41 18.59
N LEU A 74 -15.99 -0.62 18.55
CA LEU A 74 -14.62 -0.64 19.08
C LEU A 74 -13.62 -0.65 17.94
N THR A 75 -12.48 0.03 18.09
CA THR A 75 -11.41 -0.02 17.08
C THR A 75 -10.57 -1.28 17.29
N ALA A 76 -10.43 -2.11 16.26
CA ALA A 76 -9.48 -3.21 16.26
C ALA A 76 -8.21 -2.74 15.55
N GLU A 77 -7.07 -2.82 16.23
CA GLU A 77 -5.78 -2.42 15.68
C GLU A 77 -4.77 -3.56 15.85
N LYS A 78 -4.08 -3.92 14.76
CA LYS A 78 -3.01 -4.93 14.76
C LYS A 78 -1.82 -4.39 13.98
N HIS A 79 -0.66 -4.25 14.62
CA HIS A 79 0.57 -3.77 13.97
C HIS A 79 1.47 -4.95 13.64
N GLU A 80 1.67 -5.21 12.36
CA GLU A 80 2.59 -6.25 11.88
C GLU A 80 3.87 -5.61 11.37
N SER A 81 5.02 -6.02 11.88
CA SER A 81 6.32 -5.52 11.42
C SER A 81 6.64 -6.04 10.01
N PHE A 82 7.39 -5.26 9.23
CA PHE A 82 7.92 -5.71 7.94
C PHE A 82 9.07 -6.74 8.04
N ILE A 83 9.50 -7.08 9.26
CA ILE A 83 10.57 -8.05 9.52
C ILE A 83 10.19 -9.43 8.98
N SER A 84 11.14 -10.07 8.29
CA SER A 84 11.04 -11.46 7.86
C SER A 84 12.34 -12.17 8.24
N ILE A 85 12.23 -13.34 8.82
CA ILE A 85 13.37 -14.20 9.12
C ILE A 85 13.83 -14.81 7.79
N ASN A 86 15.11 -14.66 7.47
CA ASN A 86 15.67 -15.29 6.27
C ASN A 86 16.01 -16.75 6.57
N SER A 87 16.30 -17.54 5.54
CA SER A 87 16.67 -18.96 5.71
C SER A 87 17.87 -19.18 6.62
N ASP A 88 18.69 -18.15 6.81
CA ASP A 88 19.95 -18.21 7.56
C ASP A 88 19.82 -17.79 9.03
N GLY A 89 18.59 -17.54 9.50
CA GLY A 89 18.30 -17.03 10.85
C GLY A 89 18.48 -15.52 10.95
#